data_AF-A0A957E139-F1
#
_entry.id   AF-A0A957E139-F1
#
_cell.length_a   1.000
_cell.length_b   1.000
_cell.length_c   1.000
_cell.angle_alpha   90.00
_cell.angle_beta   90.00
_cell.angle_gamma   90.00
#
_symmetry.space_group_name_H-M   'P 1'
#
loop_
_entity.id
_entity.type
_entity.pdbx_description
1 polymer ?
#
loop_
_entity_poly.entity_id
_entity_poly.type
_entity_poly.pdbx_seq_one_letter_code
_entity_poly.pdbx_strand_id
1 'polypeptide(L)'
;MIIQSFYAVGTYCLRLQTGSAWMGTAGSHAALSQYEQELAGALTMMNLQVKQNFWHRLDIGWDVFKNQYQEFIQATESPARLALAFAVGTLTAFLPLIIIDTFLTLFILARFRQLNKVAVFGARAVWNDFVVVPLYVPGFKLGHFLLERILGATAIAPSSKIALTLILGNGLLALTAVMLSFGLVYFAANRYQLNRFQSSYPARNDVELTGVAGVAHARL
;
A
#
# COMPACT_ATOMS: atom_id res chain seq x y z
N MET A 1 7.74 -17.73 7.44
CA MET A 1 7.53 -17.76 5.98
C MET A 1 8.03 -16.49 5.29
N ILE A 2 7.62 -15.28 5.70
CA ILE A 2 7.99 -14.00 5.06
C ILE A 2 9.50 -13.70 5.07
N ILE A 3 10.21 -13.99 6.18
CA ILE A 3 11.67 -13.82 6.27
C ILE A 3 12.42 -14.65 5.22
N GLN A 4 11.93 -15.86 4.92
CA GLN A 4 12.53 -16.70 3.88
C GLN A 4 12.28 -16.15 2.48
N SER A 5 11.16 -15.45 2.24
CA SER A 5 10.89 -14.78 0.97
C SER A 5 11.84 -13.60 0.73
N PHE A 6 12.14 -12.79 1.75
CA PHE A 6 13.16 -11.73 1.62
C PHE A 6 14.56 -12.30 1.43
N TYR A 7 14.89 -13.39 2.14
CA TYR A 7 16.17 -14.08 1.96
C TYR A 7 16.30 -14.70 0.57
N ALA A 8 15.22 -15.28 0.04
CA ALA A 8 15.16 -15.86 -1.30
C ALA A 8 15.29 -14.79 -2.39
N VAL A 9 14.61 -13.64 -2.25
CA VAL A 9 14.75 -12.52 -3.19
C VAL A 9 16.16 -11.92 -3.12
N GLY A 10 16.72 -11.75 -1.92
CA GLY A 10 18.08 -11.27 -1.72
C GLY A 10 19.14 -12.20 -2.33
N THR A 11 19.02 -13.52 -2.11
CA THR A 11 19.92 -14.53 -2.70
C THR A 11 19.74 -14.65 -4.21
N TYR A 12 18.53 -14.51 -4.74
CA TYR A 12 18.29 -14.50 -6.19
C TYR A 12 18.95 -13.28 -6.86
N CYS A 13 18.82 -12.09 -6.26
CA CYS A 13 19.50 -10.88 -6.74
C CYS A 13 21.04 -10.99 -6.66
N LEU A 14 21.58 -11.54 -5.56
CA LEU A 14 23.03 -11.78 -5.39
C LEU A 14 23.58 -12.81 -6.39
N ARG A 15 22.80 -13.84 -6.72
CA ARG A 15 23.21 -14.88 -7.66
C ARG A 15 23.17 -14.39 -9.11
N LEU A 16 22.21 -13.53 -9.47
CA LEU A 16 22.19 -12.83 -10.76
C LEU A 16 23.40 -11.90 -10.93
N GLN A 17 23.93 -11.33 -9.85
CA GLN A 17 25.14 -10.50 -9.89
C GLN A 17 26.46 -11.29 -9.96
N THR A 18 26.50 -12.55 -9.50
CA THR A 18 27.75 -13.33 -9.33
C THR A 18 27.94 -14.46 -10.35
N GLY A 19 27.09 -14.53 -11.38
CA GLY A 19 26.94 -15.65 -12.32
C GLY A 19 28.14 -16.05 -13.20
N SER A 20 29.38 -15.66 -12.88
CA SER A 20 30.57 -15.98 -13.69
C SER A 20 31.72 -16.67 -12.94
N ALA A 21 31.64 -16.92 -11.63
CA ALA A 21 32.83 -17.27 -10.84
C ALA A 21 32.97 -18.74 -10.37
N TRP A 22 31.98 -19.62 -10.54
CA TRP A 22 31.95 -20.92 -9.83
C TRP A 22 31.80 -22.19 -10.70
N MET A 23 32.18 -22.16 -11.98
CA MET A 23 32.10 -23.36 -12.84
C MET A 23 33.48 -23.96 -13.13
N GLY A 24 33.85 -24.95 -12.32
CA GLY A 24 35.00 -25.81 -12.60
C GLY A 24 34.80 -27.19 -11.99
N THR A 25 34.28 -28.14 -12.79
CA THR A 25 34.64 -29.59 -12.88
C THR A 25 33.49 -30.42 -13.48
N ALA A 26 33.85 -31.31 -14.40
CA ALA A 26 32.99 -31.92 -15.43
C ALA A 26 32.07 -33.08 -14.97
N GLY A 27 32.00 -33.42 -13.67
CA GLY A 27 31.04 -34.38 -13.13
C GLY A 27 29.65 -33.78 -12.84
N SER A 28 29.48 -32.48 -13.11
CA SER A 28 28.39 -31.65 -12.62
C SER A 28 27.18 -31.56 -13.57
N HIS A 29 27.29 -31.92 -14.86
CA HIS A 29 26.21 -31.67 -15.82
C HIS A 29 24.92 -32.47 -15.59
N ALA A 30 25.01 -33.76 -15.23
CA ALA A 30 23.82 -34.59 -14.98
C ALA A 30 23.14 -34.21 -13.64
N ALA A 31 23.94 -33.99 -12.59
CA ALA A 31 23.46 -33.52 -11.29
C ALA A 31 22.90 -32.09 -11.36
N LEU A 32 23.48 -31.22 -12.20
CA LEU A 32 22.95 -29.88 -12.48
C LEU A 32 21.61 -29.98 -13.21
N SER A 33 21.46 -30.85 -14.20
CA SER A 33 20.19 -30.97 -14.93
C SER A 33 19.04 -31.45 -14.04
N GLN A 34 19.30 -32.38 -13.12
CA GLN A 34 18.30 -32.84 -12.16
C GLN A 34 17.98 -31.75 -11.12
N TYR A 35 18.99 -31.07 -10.59
CA TYR A 35 18.79 -29.97 -9.65
C TYR A 35 18.06 -28.78 -10.31
N GLU A 36 18.37 -28.46 -11.56
CA GLU A 36 17.67 -27.42 -12.34
C GLU A 36 16.20 -27.77 -12.57
N GLN A 37 15.88 -29.03 -12.86
CA GLN A 37 14.49 -29.49 -13.00
C GLN A 37 13.73 -29.47 -11.67
N GLU A 38 14.34 -29.93 -10.57
CA GLU A 38 13.76 -29.87 -9.24
C GLU A 38 13.55 -28.41 -8.78
N LEU A 39 14.52 -27.55 -9.05
CA LEU A 39 14.44 -26.12 -8.74
C LEU A 39 13.37 -25.43 -9.60
N ALA A 40 13.28 -25.74 -10.90
CA ALA A 40 12.25 -25.21 -11.79
C ALA A 40 10.85 -25.66 -11.33
N GLY A 41 10.67 -26.94 -10.99
CA GLY A 41 9.42 -27.47 -10.45
C GLY A 41 9.03 -26.80 -9.12
N ALA A 42 9.97 -26.68 -8.19
CA ALA A 42 9.77 -26.01 -6.91
C ALA A 42 9.45 -24.52 -7.07
N LEU A 43 10.14 -23.81 -7.98
CA LEU A 43 9.88 -22.40 -8.30
C LEU A 43 8.50 -22.21 -8.91
N THR A 44 8.06 -23.14 -9.77
CA THR A 44 6.73 -23.07 -10.41
C THR A 44 5.61 -23.32 -9.40
N MET A 45 5.77 -24.32 -8.54
CA MET A 45 4.85 -24.62 -7.44
C MET A 45 4.79 -23.47 -6.42
N MET A 46 5.95 -22.91 -6.07
CA MET A 46 6.04 -21.75 -5.17
C MET A 46 5.37 -20.52 -5.80
N ASN A 47 5.53 -20.28 -7.11
CA ASN A 47 4.87 -19.17 -7.81
C ASN A 47 3.34 -19.30 -7.78
N LEU A 48 2.80 -20.50 -8.02
CA LEU A 48 1.36 -20.75 -7.96
C LEU A 48 0.81 -20.55 -6.54
N GLN A 49 1.49 -21.09 -5.52
CA GLN A 49 1.04 -20.98 -4.14
C GLN A 49 1.16 -19.53 -3.62
N VAL A 50 2.24 -18.82 -3.96
CA VAL A 50 2.40 -17.39 -3.65
C VAL A 50 1.31 -16.57 -4.34
N LYS A 51 1.02 -16.85 -5.61
CA LYS A 51 -0.04 -16.16 -6.36
C LYS A 51 -1.42 -16.41 -5.73
N GLN A 52 -1.77 -17.65 -5.39
CA GLN A 52 -3.04 -17.97 -4.74
C GLN A 52 -3.16 -17.31 -3.36
N ASN A 53 -2.11 -17.40 -2.54
CA ASN A 53 -2.08 -16.75 -1.22
C ASN A 53 -2.17 -15.23 -1.34
N PHE A 54 -1.53 -14.63 -2.34
CA PHE A 54 -1.59 -13.20 -2.62
C PHE A 54 -3.03 -12.75 -2.92
N TRP A 55 -3.72 -13.42 -3.86
CA TRP A 55 -5.11 -13.10 -4.19
C TRP A 55 -6.05 -13.29 -3.00
N HIS A 56 -5.93 -14.40 -2.27
CA HIS A 56 -6.76 -14.64 -1.09
C HIS A 56 -6.57 -13.58 0.00
N ARG A 57 -5.32 -13.13 0.23
CA ARG A 57 -5.02 -12.07 1.21
C ARG A 57 -5.51 -10.70 0.75
N LEU A 58 -5.46 -10.42 -0.55
CA LEU A 58 -6.05 -9.23 -1.14
C LEU A 58 -7.56 -9.21 -0.89
N ASP A 59 -8.25 -10.33 -1.13
CA ASP A 59 -9.70 -10.43 -0.90
C ASP A 59 -10.06 -10.16 0.57
N ILE A 60 -9.33 -10.77 1.53
CA ILE A 60 -9.53 -10.51 2.96
C ILE A 60 -9.30 -9.03 3.30
N GLY A 61 -8.21 -8.43 2.79
CA GLY A 61 -7.92 -7.02 3.03
C GLY A 61 -9.01 -6.11 2.48
N TRP A 62 -9.56 -6.47 1.31
CA TRP A 62 -10.64 -5.75 0.65
C TRP A 62 -11.96 -5.87 1.41
N ASP A 63 -12.28 -7.04 1.95
CA ASP A 63 -13.50 -7.26 2.74
C ASP A 63 -13.42 -6.52 4.08
N VAL A 64 -12.27 -6.57 4.76
CA VAL A 64 -12.02 -5.77 5.97
C VAL A 64 -12.14 -4.27 5.66
N PHE A 65 -11.54 -3.82 4.56
CA PHE A 65 -11.64 -2.43 4.12
C PHE A 65 -13.10 -2.04 3.85
N LYS A 66 -13.86 -2.84 3.09
CA LYS A 66 -15.28 -2.58 2.80
C LYS A 66 -16.13 -2.50 4.06
N ASN A 67 -15.91 -3.41 5.01
CA ASN A 67 -16.66 -3.43 6.27
C ASN A 67 -16.33 -2.20 7.11
N GLN A 68 -15.06 -1.81 7.16
CA GLN A 68 -14.62 -0.61 7.87
C GLN A 68 -14.99 0.68 7.11
N TYR A 69 -15.13 0.64 5.79
CA TYR A 69 -15.38 1.80 4.92
C TYR A 69 -16.66 2.55 5.31
N GLN A 70 -17.70 1.83 5.72
CA GLN A 70 -18.94 2.45 6.19
C GLN A 70 -18.73 3.22 7.50
N GLU A 71 -18.06 2.62 8.48
CA GLU A 71 -17.67 3.30 9.72
C GLU A 71 -16.71 4.47 9.44
N PHE A 72 -15.85 4.29 8.43
CA PHE A 72 -14.83 5.24 8.00
C PHE A 72 -15.42 6.54 7.48
N ILE A 73 -16.46 6.41 6.65
CA ILE A 73 -17.08 7.50 5.93
C ILE A 73 -18.23 8.13 6.72
N GLN A 74 -18.87 7.37 7.61
CA GLN A 74 -19.86 7.89 8.54
C GLN A 74 -19.23 8.70 9.68
N ALA A 75 -17.91 8.58 9.90
CA ALA A 75 -17.19 9.37 10.88
C ALA A 75 -17.42 10.88 10.63
N THR A 76 -17.86 11.59 11.67
CA THR A 76 -18.13 13.04 11.65
C THR A 76 -16.85 13.89 11.48
N GLU A 77 -15.72 13.26 11.19
CA GLU A 77 -14.45 13.95 11.02
C GLU A 77 -14.39 14.71 9.69
N SER A 78 -13.56 15.75 9.65
CA SER A 78 -13.34 16.49 8.40
C SER A 78 -12.65 15.59 7.37
N PRO A 79 -12.99 15.71 6.06
CA PRO A 79 -12.39 14.89 5.00
C PRO A 79 -10.87 14.95 5.00
N ALA A 80 -10.31 16.13 5.31
CA ALA A 80 -8.87 16.34 5.40
C ALA A 80 -8.20 15.55 6.53
N ARG A 81 -8.83 15.48 7.72
CA ARG A 81 -8.29 14.71 8.85
C ARG A 81 -8.32 13.22 8.57
N LEU A 82 -9.41 12.75 7.98
CA LEU A 82 -9.57 11.36 7.58
C LEU A 82 -8.52 10.95 6.55
N ALA A 83 -8.34 11.77 5.52
CA ALA A 83 -7.33 11.57 4.48
C ALA A 83 -5.90 11.58 5.06
N LEU A 84 -5.61 12.51 5.98
CA LEU A 84 -4.32 12.59 6.65
C LEU A 84 -4.04 11.34 7.50
N ALA A 85 -5.03 10.88 8.27
CA ALA A 85 -4.88 9.68 9.09
C ALA A 85 -4.64 8.42 8.21
N PHE A 86 -5.35 8.31 7.09
CA PHE A 86 -5.12 7.22 6.13
C PHE A 86 -3.74 7.31 5.46
N ALA A 87 -3.31 8.52 5.09
CA ALA A 87 -1.99 8.79 4.52
C ALA A 87 -0.86 8.43 5.50
N VAL A 88 -1.03 8.71 6.78
CA VAL A 88 -0.11 8.30 7.85
C VAL A 88 -0.02 6.77 7.94
N GLY A 89 -1.16 6.07 7.96
CA GLY A 89 -1.15 4.60 7.97
C GLY A 89 -0.51 3.99 6.71
N THR A 90 -0.69 4.64 5.56
CA THR A 90 0.00 4.27 4.32
C THR A 90 1.51 4.45 4.46
N LEU A 91 1.96 5.60 4.96
CA LEU A 91 3.39 5.87 5.16
C LEU A 91 4.05 4.82 6.06
N THR A 92 3.39 4.46 7.17
CA THR A 92 3.96 3.47 8.08
C THR A 92 3.94 2.05 7.51
N ALA A 93 2.97 1.71 6.66
CA ALA A 93 2.91 0.42 5.99
C ALA A 93 4.03 0.20 4.96
N PHE A 94 4.56 1.27 4.36
CA PHE A 94 5.65 1.20 3.38
C PHE A 94 7.04 1.10 4.01
N LEU A 95 7.17 1.18 5.33
CA LEU A 95 8.46 1.03 6.00
C LEU A 95 8.88 -0.44 5.98
N PRO A 96 10.06 -0.78 5.42
CA PRO A 96 10.55 -2.16 5.34
C PRO A 96 11.16 -2.60 6.69
N LEU A 97 10.47 -2.33 7.79
CA LEU A 97 10.92 -2.62 9.14
C LEU A 97 9.84 -3.41 9.89
N ILE A 98 9.89 -4.73 9.73
CA ILE A 98 9.01 -5.67 10.44
C ILE A 98 9.04 -5.35 11.93
N ILE A 99 7.86 -5.25 12.58
CA ILE A 99 7.65 -4.90 14.00
C ILE A 99 7.87 -3.41 14.32
N ILE A 100 8.95 -2.80 13.83
CA ILE A 100 9.25 -1.38 14.11
C ILE A 100 8.18 -0.47 13.49
N ASP A 101 7.69 -0.81 12.31
CA ASP A 101 6.60 -0.11 11.63
C ASP A 101 5.32 -0.05 12.49
N THR A 102 5.05 -1.14 13.21
CA THR A 102 3.89 -1.28 14.11
C THR A 102 4.09 -0.42 15.35
N PHE A 103 5.26 -0.48 16.00
CA PHE A 103 5.57 0.41 17.12
C PHE A 103 5.54 1.88 16.72
N LEU A 104 6.06 2.21 15.54
CA LEU A 104 6.01 3.57 15.02
C LEU A 104 4.57 4.03 14.78
N THR A 105 3.72 3.16 14.21
CA THR A 105 2.30 3.45 14.05
C THR A 105 1.61 3.71 15.39
N LEU A 106 1.87 2.87 16.39
CA LEU A 106 1.33 3.04 17.74
C LEU A 106 1.84 4.33 18.39
N PHE A 107 3.12 4.65 18.22
CA PHE A 107 3.72 5.87 18.72
C PHE A 107 3.09 7.11 18.08
N ILE A 108 2.89 7.11 16.76
CA ILE A 108 2.21 8.19 16.04
C ILE A 108 0.77 8.34 16.54
N LEU A 109 0.02 7.25 16.69
CA LEU A 109 -1.34 7.29 17.24
C LEU A 109 -1.38 7.79 18.70
N ALA A 110 -0.37 7.44 19.51
CA ALA A 110 -0.25 7.93 20.88
C ALA A 110 0.06 9.44 20.92
N ARG A 111 0.94 9.91 20.03
CA ARG A 111 1.36 11.33 19.96
C ARG A 111 0.28 12.22 19.35
N PHE A 112 -0.46 11.72 18.36
CA PHE A 112 -1.47 12.43 17.60
C PHE A 112 -2.85 11.81 17.84
N ARG A 113 -3.40 12.05 19.04
CA ARG A 113 -4.70 11.52 19.47
C ARG A 113 -5.90 11.96 18.61
N GLN A 114 -5.70 12.97 17.76
CA GLN A 114 -6.71 13.48 16.83
C GLN A 114 -6.80 12.67 15.54
N LEU A 115 -5.88 11.71 15.31
CA LEU A 115 -5.95 10.85 14.14
C LEU A 115 -7.01 9.76 14.34
N ASN A 116 -7.83 9.59 13.32
CA ASN A 116 -8.78 8.48 13.28
C ASN A 116 -8.02 7.14 13.23
N LYS A 117 -8.11 6.36 14.31
CA LYS A 117 -7.42 5.07 14.45
C LYS A 117 -7.87 4.06 13.39
N VAL A 118 -9.16 4.06 13.06
CA VAL A 118 -9.73 3.20 12.00
C VAL A 118 -9.09 3.55 10.66
N ALA A 119 -8.76 4.82 10.40
CA ALA A 119 -8.06 5.23 9.17
C ALA A 119 -6.67 4.65 9.06
N VAL A 120 -5.92 4.79 10.15
CA VAL A 120 -4.53 4.38 10.20
C VAL A 120 -4.45 2.86 10.05
N PHE A 121 -5.28 2.11 10.79
CA PHE A 121 -5.31 0.65 10.70
C PHE A 121 -5.93 0.15 9.40
N GLY A 122 -6.95 0.83 8.87
CA GLY A 122 -7.55 0.51 7.57
C GLY A 122 -6.53 0.67 6.43
N ALA A 123 -5.74 1.75 6.44
CA ALA A 123 -4.65 1.92 5.49
C ALA A 123 -3.61 0.80 5.59
N ARG A 124 -3.25 0.37 6.81
CA ARG A 124 -2.31 -0.75 7.01
C ARG A 124 -2.89 -2.11 6.59
N ALA A 125 -4.19 -2.30 6.74
CA ALA A 125 -4.87 -3.50 6.26
C ALA A 125 -4.86 -3.58 4.73
N VAL A 126 -5.07 -2.44 4.06
CA VAL A 126 -4.96 -2.31 2.60
C VAL A 126 -3.52 -2.54 2.14
N TRP A 127 -2.57 -1.84 2.75
CA TRP A 127 -1.14 -1.92 2.44
C TRP A 127 -0.43 -3.02 3.23
N ASN A 128 -0.98 -4.23 3.24
CA ASN A 128 -0.35 -5.34 3.95
C ASN A 128 1.01 -5.74 3.32
N ASP A 129 1.82 -6.54 4.04
CA ASP A 129 3.12 -7.00 3.56
C ASP A 129 3.03 -7.69 2.18
N PHE A 130 1.93 -8.37 1.86
CA PHE A 130 1.75 -9.03 0.57
C PHE A 130 1.54 -8.05 -0.58
N VAL A 131 0.91 -6.90 -0.36
CA VAL A 131 0.75 -5.83 -1.37
C VAL A 131 2.06 -5.05 -1.53
N VAL A 132 2.78 -4.83 -0.43
CA VAL A 132 4.03 -4.03 -0.44
C VAL A 132 5.20 -4.84 -1.02
N VAL A 133 5.27 -6.15 -0.78
CA VAL A 133 6.39 -6.99 -1.27
C VAL A 133 6.60 -6.91 -2.79
N PRO A 134 5.58 -7.04 -3.65
CA PRO A 134 5.72 -6.83 -5.09
C PRO A 134 6.24 -5.45 -5.48
N LEU A 135 6.02 -4.43 -4.65
CA LEU A 135 6.47 -3.05 -4.90
C LEU A 135 7.96 -2.84 -4.57
N TYR A 136 8.60 -3.74 -3.82
CA TYR A 136 10.03 -3.62 -3.53
C TYR A 136 10.92 -3.83 -4.75
N VAL A 137 10.51 -4.66 -5.70
CA VAL A 137 11.28 -4.87 -6.95
C VAL A 137 11.34 -3.60 -7.80
N PRO A 138 10.21 -2.95 -8.17
CA PRO A 138 10.25 -1.69 -8.89
C PRO A 138 10.90 -0.58 -8.05
N GLY A 139 10.70 -0.58 -6.73
CA GLY A 139 11.38 0.35 -5.83
C GLY A 139 12.89 0.22 -5.92
N PHE A 140 13.43 -1.00 -5.78
CA PHE A 140 14.86 -1.25 -5.92
C PHE A 140 15.40 -0.81 -7.28
N LYS A 141 14.71 -1.13 -8.39
CA LYS A 141 15.11 -0.70 -9.75
C LYS A 141 15.15 0.83 -9.87
N LEU A 142 14.13 1.51 -9.34
CA LEU A 142 14.04 2.96 -9.33
C LEU A 142 15.16 3.59 -8.51
N GLY A 143 15.39 3.08 -7.31
CA GLY A 143 16.47 3.53 -6.45
C GLY A 143 17.85 3.33 -7.07
N HIS A 144 18.05 2.20 -7.75
CA HIS A 144 19.32 1.89 -8.42
C HIS A 144 19.57 2.86 -9.56
N PHE A 145 18.56 3.08 -10.40
CA PHE A 145 18.59 4.06 -11.48
C PHE A 145 18.91 5.47 -10.97
N LEU A 146 18.25 5.91 -9.89
CA LEU A 146 18.48 7.22 -9.29
C LEU A 146 19.90 7.33 -8.71
N LEU A 147 20.35 6.31 -7.99
CA LEU A 147 21.68 6.31 -7.36
C LEU A 147 22.80 6.36 -8.42
N GLU A 148 22.67 5.59 -9.50
CA GLU A 148 23.64 5.61 -10.60
C GLU A 148 23.67 6.94 -11.35
N ARG A 149 22.51 7.59 -11.51
CA ARG A 149 22.41 8.91 -12.16
C ARG A 149 22.94 10.05 -11.31
N ILE A 150 22.73 10.02 -9.99
CA ILE A 150 23.07 11.12 -9.09
C ILE A 150 24.53 11.01 -8.61
N LEU A 151 24.96 9.83 -8.16
CA LEU A 151 26.23 9.65 -7.45
C LEU A 151 27.31 8.95 -8.30
N GLY A 152 26.94 8.36 -9.45
CA GLY A 152 27.86 7.58 -10.27
C GLY A 152 28.20 6.21 -9.66
N ALA A 153 28.51 5.22 -10.50
CA ALA A 153 28.59 3.83 -10.09
C ALA A 153 29.72 3.49 -9.08
N THR A 154 30.72 4.36 -8.93
CA THR A 154 32.00 4.09 -8.23
C THR A 154 32.17 4.85 -6.91
N ALA A 155 31.29 5.78 -6.54
CA ALA A 155 31.51 6.68 -5.41
C ALA A 155 31.13 6.10 -4.03
N ILE A 156 30.53 4.90 -3.97
CA ILE A 156 29.90 4.37 -2.76
C ILE A 156 30.35 2.93 -2.51
N ALA A 157 30.65 2.61 -1.24
CA ALA A 157 30.97 1.25 -0.84
C ALA A 157 29.85 0.26 -1.23
N PRO A 158 30.17 -0.97 -1.66
CA PRO A 158 29.17 -1.92 -2.15
C PRO A 158 28.04 -2.21 -1.15
N SER A 159 28.36 -2.26 0.14
CA SER A 159 27.40 -2.54 1.22
C SER A 159 26.38 -1.40 1.42
N SER A 160 26.82 -0.14 1.34
CA SER A 160 25.92 1.02 1.44
C SER A 160 25.13 1.28 0.16
N LYS A 161 25.62 0.83 -1.01
CA LYS A 161 24.91 0.95 -2.30
C LYS A 161 23.56 0.24 -2.27
N ILE A 162 23.50 -0.96 -1.71
CA ILE A 162 22.24 -1.75 -1.60
C ILE A 162 21.24 -1.05 -0.67
N ALA A 163 21.70 -0.62 0.51
CA ALA A 163 20.85 0.04 1.49
C ALA A 163 20.30 1.37 0.95
N LEU A 164 21.15 2.21 0.34
CA LEU A 164 20.73 3.48 -0.27
C LEU A 164 19.77 3.28 -1.44
N THR A 165 20.02 2.27 -2.28
CA THR A 165 19.11 1.89 -3.37
C THR A 165 17.72 1.56 -2.83
N LEU A 166 17.63 0.74 -1.79
CA LEU A 166 16.37 0.37 -1.17
C LEU A 166 15.67 1.58 -0.53
N ILE A 167 16.41 2.41 0.20
CA ILE A 167 15.85 3.59 0.89
C ILE A 167 15.33 4.62 -0.12
N LEU A 168 16.12 4.98 -1.14
CA LEU A 168 15.72 5.98 -2.14
C LEU A 168 14.52 5.49 -2.96
N GLY A 169 14.61 4.26 -3.46
CA GLY A 169 13.59 3.69 -4.32
C GLY A 169 12.26 3.48 -3.60
N ASN A 170 12.29 2.78 -2.47
CA ASN A 170 11.07 2.52 -1.69
C ASN A 170 10.55 3.78 -1.01
N GLY A 171 11.41 4.71 -0.62
CA GLY A 171 11.01 6.01 -0.08
C GLY A 171 10.22 6.82 -1.11
N LEU A 172 10.65 6.85 -2.36
CA LEU A 172 9.92 7.54 -3.42
C LEU A 172 8.58 6.88 -3.72
N LEU A 173 8.53 5.54 -3.79
CA LEU A 173 7.27 4.81 -3.92
C LEU A 173 6.33 5.09 -2.75
N ALA A 174 6.83 5.08 -1.51
CA ALA A 174 6.06 5.40 -0.32
C ALA A 174 5.44 6.80 -0.42
N LEU A 175 6.21 7.81 -0.83
CA LEU A 175 5.72 9.18 -1.01
C LEU A 175 4.61 9.25 -2.08
N THR A 176 4.79 8.55 -3.21
CA THR A 176 3.75 8.50 -4.25
C THR A 176 2.48 7.82 -3.74
N ALA A 177 2.61 6.70 -3.04
CA ALA A 177 1.47 5.98 -2.46
C ALA A 177 0.74 6.83 -1.40
N VAL A 178 1.47 7.57 -0.57
CA VAL A 178 0.91 8.51 0.41
C VAL A 178 0.12 9.62 -0.28
N MET A 179 0.68 10.25 -1.32
CA MET A 179 -0.01 11.30 -2.07
C MET A 179 -1.30 10.79 -2.74
N LEU A 180 -1.23 9.63 -3.40
CA LEU A 180 -2.38 9.00 -4.04
C LEU A 180 -3.46 8.61 -3.02
N SER A 181 -3.04 8.03 -1.90
CA SER A 181 -3.96 7.59 -0.84
C SER A 181 -4.65 8.77 -0.17
N PHE A 182 -3.92 9.86 0.10
CA PHE A 182 -4.48 11.10 0.61
C PHE A 182 -5.53 11.67 -0.36
N GLY A 183 -5.18 11.82 -1.64
CA GLY A 183 -6.08 12.37 -2.65
C GLY A 183 -7.35 11.53 -2.84
N LEU A 184 -7.20 10.20 -2.89
CA LEU A 184 -8.30 9.27 -3.07
C LEU A 184 -9.28 9.30 -1.89
N VAL A 185 -8.76 9.28 -0.65
CA VAL A 185 -9.59 9.33 0.55
C VAL A 185 -10.23 10.71 0.73
N TYR A 186 -9.49 11.78 0.48
CA TYR A 186 -10.02 13.14 0.54
C TYR A 186 -11.19 13.32 -0.41
N PHE A 187 -11.02 12.90 -1.67
CA PHE A 187 -12.07 12.98 -2.69
C PHE A 187 -13.29 12.12 -2.32
N ALA A 188 -13.07 10.88 -1.88
CA ALA A 188 -14.14 9.98 -1.47
C ALA A 188 -14.95 10.52 -0.28
N ALA A 189 -14.26 11.01 0.76
CA ALA A 189 -14.88 11.58 1.95
C ALA A 189 -15.64 12.88 1.63
N ASN A 190 -15.04 13.76 0.81
CA ASN A 190 -15.69 15.01 0.40
C ASN A 190 -16.97 14.73 -0.40
N ARG A 191 -16.93 13.79 -1.35
CA ARG A 191 -18.10 13.41 -2.15
C ARG A 191 -19.21 12.82 -1.28
N TYR A 192 -18.87 12.02 -0.28
CA TYR A 192 -19.85 11.47 0.63
C TYR A 192 -20.54 12.54 1.50
N GLN A 193 -19.77 13.49 2.04
CA GLN A 193 -20.35 14.55 2.86
C GLN A 193 -21.33 15.41 2.08
N LEU A 194 -21.00 15.77 0.83
CA LEU A 194 -21.90 16.51 -0.06
C LEU A 194 -23.24 15.80 -0.29
N ASN A 195 -23.20 14.49 -0.56
CA ASN A 195 -24.41 13.68 -0.73
C ASN A 195 -25.25 13.61 0.55
N ARG A 196 -24.59 13.52 1.73
CA ARG A 196 -25.28 13.53 3.02
C ARG A 196 -26.02 14.85 3.26
N PHE A 197 -25.40 15.99 2.97
CA PHE A 197 -26.05 17.30 3.13
C PHE A 197 -27.31 17.43 2.27
N GLN A 198 -27.27 16.98 1.00
CA GLN A 198 -28.45 17.01 0.13
C GLN A 198 -29.61 16.15 0.65
N SER A 199 -29.31 14.97 1.20
CA SER A 199 -30.33 14.10 1.78
C SER A 199 -30.99 14.68 3.05
N SER A 200 -30.27 15.53 3.80
CA SER A 200 -30.78 16.15 5.03
C SER A 200 -31.63 17.39 4.79
N TYR A 201 -31.58 17.97 3.59
CA TYR A 201 -32.44 19.07 3.15
C TYR A 201 -33.19 18.63 1.89
N PRO A 202 -34.26 17.81 2.01
CA PRO A 202 -35.11 17.54 0.86
C PRO A 202 -35.53 18.87 0.27
N ALA A 203 -35.31 19.03 -1.03
CA ALA A 203 -35.57 20.27 -1.75
C ALA A 203 -36.94 20.79 -1.33
N ARG A 204 -36.98 22.00 -0.75
CA ARG A 204 -38.19 22.65 -0.24
C ARG A 204 -39.05 23.14 -1.41
N ASN A 205 -39.40 22.25 -2.33
CA ASN A 205 -40.16 22.56 -3.54
C ASN A 205 -41.64 22.17 -3.39
N ASP A 206 -42.00 21.51 -2.28
CA ASP A 206 -43.25 20.78 -2.15
C ASP A 206 -44.29 21.51 -1.28
N VAL A 207 -43.86 22.52 -0.51
CA VAL A 207 -44.71 23.14 0.54
C VAL A 207 -45.21 24.53 0.18
N GLU A 208 -44.61 25.23 -0.79
CA GLU A 208 -44.98 26.62 -1.12
C GLU A 208 -45.99 26.77 -2.26
N LEU A 209 -46.22 25.75 -3.09
CA LEU A 209 -47.16 25.86 -4.22
C LEU A 209 -48.60 25.44 -3.91
N THR A 210 -48.85 24.70 -2.82
CA THR A 210 -50.22 24.33 -2.39
C THR A 210 -50.80 25.30 -1.36
N GLY A 211 -49.96 26.06 -0.63
CA GLY A 211 -50.41 27.03 0.38
C GLY A 211 -50.84 28.39 -0.15
N VAL A 212 -50.29 28.85 -1.28
CA VAL A 212 -50.59 30.19 -1.83
C VAL A 212 -51.81 30.17 -2.76
N ALA A 213 -52.13 29.02 -3.37
CA ALA A 213 -53.32 28.88 -4.21
C ALA A 213 -54.65 28.82 -3.41
N GLY A 214 -54.61 28.50 -2.11
CA GLY A 214 -55.80 28.36 -1.27
C GLY A 214 -56.34 29.63 -0.62
N VAL A 215 -55.56 30.73 -0.58
CA VAL A 215 -55.94 31.96 0.16
C VAL A 215 -56.64 32.99 -0.75
N ALA A 216 -56.60 32.81 -2.08
CA ALA A 216 -57.17 33.76 -3.03
C ALA A 216 -58.71 33.69 -3.19
N HIS A 217 -59.38 32.67 -2.66
CA HIS A 217 -60.83 32.47 -2.86
C HIS A 217 -61.73 32.76 -1.65
N ALA A 218 -61.20 33.24 -0.52
CA ALA A 218 -61.98 33.48 0.71
C ALA A 218 -62.33 34.95 0.99
N ARG A 219 -62.30 35.83 -0.03
CA ARG A 219 -62.73 37.24 0.10
C ARG A 219 -63.55 37.70 -1.11
N LEU A 220 -64.77 37.21 -1.24
CA LEU A 220 -65.91 37.87 -1.90
C LEU A 220 -67.19 37.34 -1.24
#